data_AF-A0A1B0BZ20-F1
#
_entry.id   AF-A0A1B0BZ20-F1
#
_cell.length_a   1.000
_cell.length_b   1.000
_cell.length_c   1.000
_cell.angle_alpha   90.00
_cell.angle_beta   90.00
_cell.angle_gamma   90.00
#
_symmetry.space_group_name_H-M   'P 1'
#
loop_
_entity.id
_entity.type
_entity.pdbx_description
1 polymer ?
#
loop_
_entity_poly.entity_id
_entity_poly.type
_entity_poly.pdbx_seq_one_letter_code
_entity_poly.pdbx_strand_id
1 'polypeptide(L)'
;MTLNFSVFPLSIFEVEGSAPVPRDKTELQEFLRTGKAIPFHKRVCASCHGVPKSKEWMAANETDDLCVFHIGKRTGYFVHWEPIYIGTHAEPHYDERLSWEGKSDKMTQGYALCVLDYEFHILDNAFLVHKPGIKVLKKDNRRAMLASKTNQLIRKIIYPELKIMYGTRKGCAV
;
A
#
# COMPACT_ATOMS: atom_id res chain seq x y z
N MET A 1 14.68 -25.95 -0.90
CA MET A 1 13.94 -24.74 -1.30
C MET A 1 13.99 -23.79 -0.13
N THR A 2 14.65 -22.65 -0.26
CA THR A 2 14.53 -21.57 0.73
C THR A 2 13.14 -20.97 0.57
N LEU A 3 12.28 -21.12 1.57
CA LEU A 3 11.03 -20.37 1.63
C LEU A 3 11.39 -18.89 1.78
N ASN A 4 11.04 -18.06 0.81
CA ASN A 4 11.09 -16.62 0.99
C ASN A 4 9.83 -16.18 1.75
N PHE A 5 10.00 -15.30 2.74
CA PHE A 5 8.85 -14.72 3.44
C PHE A 5 8.02 -13.87 2.48
N SER A 6 6.69 -13.99 2.55
CA SER A 6 5.78 -13.34 1.62
C SER A 6 4.61 -12.68 2.33
N VAL A 7 4.18 -11.54 1.78
CA VAL A 7 2.89 -10.91 2.11
C VAL A 7 2.09 -10.72 0.83
N PHE A 8 0.76 -10.63 0.97
CA PHE A 8 -0.18 -10.52 -0.15
C PHE A 8 -0.83 -9.13 -0.18
N PRO A 9 -0.17 -8.13 -0.79
CA PRO A 9 -0.72 -6.79 -0.91
C PRO A 9 -1.95 -6.76 -1.82
N LEU A 10 -2.92 -5.93 -1.44
CA LEU A 10 -4.16 -5.74 -2.18
C LEU A 10 -4.13 -4.41 -2.95
N SER A 11 -4.54 -4.44 -4.21
CA SER A 11 -4.80 -3.22 -4.99
C SER A 11 -5.98 -2.47 -4.37
N ILE A 12 -5.88 -1.14 -4.28
CA ILE A 12 -6.91 -0.32 -3.63
C ILE A 12 -7.51 0.65 -4.66
N PHE A 13 -8.83 0.77 -4.64
CA PHE A 13 -9.58 1.65 -5.53
C PHE A 13 -10.52 2.56 -4.74
N GLU A 14 -10.76 3.76 -5.25
CA GLU A 14 -11.81 4.65 -4.76
C GLU A 14 -12.99 4.59 -5.73
N VAL A 15 -14.19 4.40 -5.19
CA VAL A 15 -15.44 4.31 -5.96
C VAL A 15 -16.30 5.54 -5.68
N GLU A 16 -16.98 6.04 -6.70
CA GLU A 16 -17.92 7.16 -6.59
C GLU A 16 -19.03 6.87 -5.54
N GLY A 17 -19.52 7.91 -4.87
CA GLY A 17 -20.46 7.75 -3.76
C GLY A 17 -21.80 7.13 -4.13
N SER A 18 -22.32 7.44 -5.30
CA SER A 18 -23.58 6.89 -5.84
C SER A 18 -23.42 5.47 -6.42
N ALA A 19 -22.20 5.06 -6.78
CA ALA A 19 -21.94 3.72 -7.29
C ALA A 19 -21.96 2.67 -6.16
N PRO A 20 -22.44 1.45 -6.44
CA PRO A 20 -22.28 0.32 -5.53
C PRO A 20 -20.79 -0.05 -5.40
N VAL A 21 -20.46 -0.89 -4.41
CA VAL A 21 -19.12 -1.50 -4.36
C VAL A 21 -19.08 -2.59 -5.42
N PRO A 22 -18.09 -2.61 -6.34
CA PRO A 22 -17.97 -3.66 -7.35
C PRO A 22 -17.78 -5.01 -6.67
N ARG A 23 -18.50 -6.03 -7.14
CA ARG A 23 -18.51 -7.37 -6.51
C ARG A 23 -17.29 -8.20 -6.87
N ASP A 24 -16.76 -7.96 -8.06
CA ASP A 24 -15.72 -8.76 -8.70
C ASP A 24 -14.81 -7.85 -9.55
N LYS A 25 -13.75 -8.43 -10.10
CA LYS A 25 -12.77 -7.66 -10.87
C LYS A 25 -13.36 -7.19 -12.20
N THR A 26 -14.24 -7.98 -12.82
CA THR A 26 -14.94 -7.61 -14.06
C THR A 26 -15.79 -6.35 -13.88
N GLU A 27 -16.57 -6.25 -12.80
CA GLU A 27 -17.36 -5.07 -12.47
C GLU A 27 -16.47 -3.86 -12.14
N LEU A 28 -15.35 -4.09 -11.42
CA LEU A 28 -14.36 -3.04 -11.17
C LEU A 28 -13.76 -2.50 -12.47
N GLN A 29 -13.44 -3.35 -13.45
CA GLN A 29 -12.94 -2.92 -14.76
C GLN A 29 -13.94 -2.04 -15.51
N GLU A 30 -15.22 -2.40 -15.47
CA GLU A 30 -16.28 -1.56 -16.03
C GLU A 30 -16.37 -0.20 -15.32
N PHE A 31 -16.19 -0.16 -13.99
CA PHE A 31 -16.18 1.09 -13.24
C PHE A 31 -14.96 1.94 -13.55
N LEU A 32 -13.79 1.32 -13.77
CA LEU A 32 -12.58 2.01 -14.21
C LEU A 32 -12.77 2.61 -15.61
N ARG A 33 -13.38 1.86 -16.54
CA ARG A 33 -13.66 2.29 -17.92
C ARG A 33 -14.65 3.45 -17.97
N THR A 34 -15.69 3.40 -17.14
CA THR A 34 -16.75 4.43 -17.08
C THR A 34 -16.42 5.59 -16.14
N GLY A 35 -15.27 5.56 -15.46
CA GLY A 35 -14.83 6.61 -14.54
C GLY A 35 -15.51 6.62 -13.17
N LYS A 36 -16.29 5.58 -12.85
CA LYS A 36 -16.92 5.38 -11.54
C LYS A 36 -15.95 4.90 -10.46
N ALA A 37 -14.81 4.35 -10.86
CA ALA A 37 -13.71 3.98 -9.98
C ALA A 37 -12.39 4.57 -10.45
N ILE A 38 -11.46 4.81 -9.52
CA ILE A 38 -10.09 5.18 -9.81
C ILE A 38 -9.11 4.43 -8.90
N PRO A 39 -7.83 4.26 -9.31
CA PRO A 39 -6.77 3.85 -8.39
C PRO A 39 -6.72 4.76 -7.16
N PHE A 40 -6.48 4.17 -5.99
CA PHE A 40 -6.51 4.86 -4.72
C PHE A 40 -5.64 6.13 -4.70
N HIS A 41 -6.22 7.23 -4.22
CA HIS A 41 -5.57 8.53 -4.13
C HIS A 41 -5.07 9.08 -5.47
N LYS A 42 -5.55 8.60 -6.62
CA LYS A 42 -5.14 9.14 -7.94
C LYS A 42 -5.36 10.65 -8.08
N ARG A 43 -6.38 11.23 -7.43
CA ARG A 43 -6.65 12.67 -7.39
C ARG A 43 -5.95 13.43 -6.24
N VAL A 44 -5.24 12.73 -5.36
CA VAL A 44 -4.52 13.30 -4.22
C VAL A 44 -3.01 13.28 -4.49
N CYS A 45 -2.49 12.12 -4.91
CA CYS A 45 -1.13 11.91 -5.34
C CYS A 45 -1.04 10.63 -6.18
N ALA A 46 -1.02 10.78 -7.51
CA ALA A 46 -1.02 9.64 -8.43
C ALA A 46 0.22 8.73 -8.32
N SER A 47 1.36 9.26 -7.86
CA SER A 47 2.60 8.50 -7.69
C SER A 47 2.74 7.85 -6.31
N CYS A 48 2.06 8.35 -5.27
CA CYS A 48 2.32 7.94 -3.89
C CYS A 48 1.89 6.50 -3.58
N HIS A 49 0.86 5.98 -4.25
CA HIS A 49 0.34 4.63 -4.02
C HIS A 49 0.53 3.73 -5.25
N GLY A 50 1.60 3.95 -6.02
CA GLY A 50 1.93 3.13 -7.17
C GLY A 50 2.17 1.67 -6.78
N VAL A 51 1.32 0.76 -7.27
CA VAL A 51 1.51 -0.69 -7.14
C VAL A 51 2.30 -1.20 -8.36
N PRO A 52 3.31 -2.07 -8.17
CA PRO A 52 3.99 -2.74 -9.28
C PRO A 52 2.98 -3.38 -10.25
N LYS A 53 3.18 -3.17 -11.56
CA LYS A 53 2.31 -3.72 -12.61
C LYS A 53 0.82 -3.35 -12.50
N SER A 54 0.49 -2.24 -11.84
CA SER A 54 -0.91 -1.81 -11.63
C SER A 54 -1.72 -1.64 -12.91
N LYS A 55 -1.13 -1.12 -13.98
CA LYS A 55 -1.83 -0.94 -15.28
C LYS A 55 -2.14 -2.28 -15.91
N GLU A 56 -1.18 -3.19 -15.90
CA GLU A 56 -1.34 -4.55 -16.41
C GLU A 56 -2.35 -5.33 -15.56
N TRP A 57 -2.33 -5.17 -14.23
CA TRP A 57 -3.28 -5.80 -13.32
C TRP A 57 -4.72 -5.36 -13.60
N MET A 58 -4.94 -4.06 -13.79
CA MET A 58 -6.27 -3.52 -14.12
C MET A 58 -6.75 -3.95 -15.51
N ALA A 59 -5.84 -4.22 -16.44
CA ALA A 59 -6.18 -4.66 -17.80
C ALA A 59 -6.36 -6.17 -17.92
N ALA A 60 -5.76 -6.96 -17.03
CA ALA A 60 -5.87 -8.41 -17.05
C ALA A 60 -7.29 -8.86 -16.72
N ASN A 61 -7.81 -9.82 -17.49
CA ASN A 61 -9.12 -10.42 -17.24
C ASN A 61 -9.18 -11.07 -15.84
N GLU A 62 -10.38 -11.15 -15.30
CA GLU A 62 -10.66 -11.97 -14.13
C GLU A 62 -10.47 -13.46 -14.45
N THR A 63 -10.00 -14.21 -13.45
CA THR A 63 -9.79 -15.65 -13.51
C THR A 63 -10.67 -16.34 -12.47
N ASP A 64 -10.93 -17.64 -12.65
CA ASP A 64 -11.78 -18.39 -11.73
C ASP A 64 -11.13 -18.56 -10.34
N ASP A 65 -9.80 -18.72 -10.32
CA ASP A 65 -9.01 -18.87 -9.09
C ASP A 65 -8.28 -17.57 -8.71
N LEU A 66 -7.91 -17.47 -7.43
CA LEU A 66 -7.08 -16.39 -6.90
C LEU A 66 -5.60 -16.78 -6.99
N CYS A 67 -4.86 -16.20 -7.93
CA CYS A 67 -3.45 -16.50 -8.16
C CYS A 67 -2.53 -15.31 -7.90
N VAL A 68 -1.23 -15.59 -7.77
CA VAL A 68 -0.19 -14.55 -7.74
C VAL A 68 -0.02 -14.01 -9.16
N PHE A 69 -0.43 -12.75 -9.36
CA PHE A 69 -0.26 -12.02 -10.61
C PHE A 69 1.18 -11.54 -10.80
N HIS A 70 1.79 -11.01 -9.73
CA HIS A 70 3.14 -10.46 -9.80
C HIS A 70 3.82 -10.49 -8.43
N ILE A 71 5.10 -10.85 -8.41
CA ILE A 71 5.95 -10.77 -7.22
C ILE A 71 6.75 -9.47 -7.28
N GLY A 72 6.42 -8.55 -6.39
CA GLY A 72 7.09 -7.25 -6.25
C GLY A 72 8.08 -7.20 -5.08
N LYS A 73 8.88 -6.14 -5.07
CA LYS A 73 9.74 -5.74 -3.95
C LYS A 73 9.57 -4.25 -3.67
N ARG A 74 9.69 -3.86 -2.40
CA ARG A 74 9.58 -2.48 -1.94
C ARG A 74 10.91 -1.73 -2.05
N THR A 75 11.47 -1.72 -3.25
CA THR A 75 12.79 -1.12 -3.57
C THR A 75 12.70 -0.26 -4.83
N GLY A 76 13.70 0.60 -5.03
CA GLY A 76 13.75 1.47 -6.22
C GLY A 76 12.54 2.40 -6.28
N TYR A 77 11.81 2.39 -7.40
CA TYR A 77 10.61 3.22 -7.60
C TYR A 77 9.51 2.95 -6.55
N PHE A 78 9.47 1.75 -5.97
CA PHE A 78 8.42 1.34 -5.03
C PHE A 78 8.87 1.41 -3.56
N VAL A 79 9.98 2.09 -3.25
CA VAL A 79 10.49 2.17 -1.86
C VAL A 79 9.50 2.84 -0.90
N HIS A 80 8.65 3.75 -1.40
CA HIS A 80 7.60 4.42 -0.64
C HIS A 80 6.21 3.83 -0.85
N TRP A 81 6.11 2.63 -1.42
CA TRP A 81 4.84 1.93 -1.53
C TRP A 81 4.35 1.48 -0.14
N GLU A 82 3.13 1.85 0.21
CA GLU A 82 2.46 1.53 1.49
C GLU A 82 1.22 0.65 1.24
N PRO A 83 1.38 -0.65 0.92
CA PRO A 83 0.24 -1.53 0.68
C PRO A 83 -0.53 -1.83 1.98
N ILE A 84 -1.82 -2.12 1.83
CA ILE A 84 -2.54 -2.96 2.79
C ILE A 84 -2.36 -4.39 2.30
N TYR A 85 -1.93 -5.30 3.18
CA TYR A 85 -1.61 -6.66 2.80
C TYR A 85 -2.24 -7.68 3.75
N ILE A 86 -2.45 -8.89 3.24
CA ILE A 86 -2.76 -10.09 4.01
C ILE A 86 -1.42 -10.76 4.32
N GLY A 87 -1.22 -11.13 5.58
CA GLY A 87 -0.02 -11.82 6.05
C GLY A 87 -0.38 -12.82 7.14
N THR A 88 0.62 -13.24 7.89
CA THR A 88 0.48 -14.09 9.07
C THR A 88 0.59 -13.24 10.36
N HIS A 89 1.09 -13.84 11.44
CA HIS A 89 1.48 -13.14 12.66
C HIS A 89 3.01 -13.06 12.82
N ALA A 90 3.77 -13.51 11.82
CA ALA A 90 5.23 -13.55 11.86
C ALA A 90 5.89 -12.25 11.34
N GLU A 91 5.12 -11.42 10.66
CA GLU A 91 5.57 -10.17 10.07
C GLU A 91 5.84 -9.11 11.14
N PRO A 92 6.80 -8.20 10.90
CA PRO A 92 7.03 -7.05 11.76
C PRO A 92 5.71 -6.29 12.05
N HIS A 93 5.46 -6.00 13.32
CA HIS A 93 4.26 -5.27 13.73
C HIS A 93 4.30 -3.79 13.32
N TYR A 94 3.12 -3.18 13.28
CA TYR A 94 2.98 -1.73 13.24
C TYR A 94 3.57 -1.10 14.51
N ASP A 95 4.20 0.07 14.35
CA ASP A 95 4.64 0.83 15.50
C ASP A 95 3.45 1.58 16.11
N GLU A 96 2.99 1.13 17.27
CA GLU A 96 1.79 1.65 17.94
C GLU A 96 1.92 3.12 18.40
N ARG A 97 3.13 3.69 18.36
CA ARG A 97 3.34 5.13 18.60
C ARG A 97 2.90 5.99 17.42
N LEU A 98 2.64 5.37 16.26
CA LEU A 98 2.22 6.04 15.03
C LEU A 98 0.71 5.95 14.83
N SER A 99 0.16 6.98 14.20
CA SER A 99 -1.26 7.06 13.89
C SER A 99 -1.48 7.52 12.46
N TRP A 100 -2.55 7.05 11.83
CA TRP A 100 -2.93 7.38 10.46
C TRP A 100 -3.11 8.90 10.23
N GLU A 101 -3.50 9.67 11.26
CA GLU A 101 -3.62 11.12 11.19
C GLU A 101 -2.26 11.76 10.88
N GLY A 102 -1.20 11.19 11.43
CA GLY A 102 0.19 11.58 11.23
C GLY A 102 0.79 11.17 9.88
N LYS A 103 0.12 10.31 9.11
CA LYS A 103 0.66 9.71 7.88
C LYS A 103 1.95 8.93 8.13
N SER A 104 2.51 8.31 7.09
CA SER A 104 3.78 7.56 7.15
C SER A 104 3.79 6.41 8.17
N ASP A 105 2.63 6.03 8.70
CA ASP A 105 2.45 5.02 9.75
C ASP A 105 2.83 3.61 9.25
N LYS A 106 2.74 3.38 7.95
CA LYS A 106 3.11 2.12 7.28
C LYS A 106 4.55 2.09 6.81
N MET A 107 5.22 3.24 6.71
CA MET A 107 6.57 3.33 6.17
C MET A 107 7.61 2.59 7.02
N THR A 108 7.43 2.58 8.35
CA THR A 108 8.31 1.90 9.31
C THR A 108 8.20 0.38 9.19
N GLN A 109 6.98 -0.16 9.13
CA GLN A 109 6.74 -1.57 8.88
C GLN A 109 7.27 -1.98 7.51
N GLY A 110 7.02 -1.17 6.48
CA GLY A 110 7.53 -1.42 5.13
C GLY A 110 9.06 -1.44 5.07
N TYR A 111 9.76 -0.67 5.89
CA TYR A 111 11.22 -0.72 5.99
C TYR A 111 11.67 -2.06 6.54
N ALA A 112 11.06 -2.52 7.64
CA ALA A 112 11.38 -3.81 8.25
C ALA A 112 11.16 -4.97 7.25
N LEU A 113 10.02 -4.99 6.55
CA LEU A 113 9.73 -5.98 5.51
C LEU A 113 10.78 -5.97 4.39
N CYS A 114 11.22 -4.79 3.95
CA CYS A 114 12.25 -4.65 2.91
C CYS A 114 13.62 -5.19 3.36
N VAL A 115 14.03 -4.88 4.59
CA VAL A 115 15.31 -5.34 5.15
C VAL A 115 15.32 -6.86 5.32
N LEU A 116 14.20 -7.43 5.76
CA LEU A 116 14.00 -8.88 5.91
C LEU A 116 13.75 -9.62 4.58
N ASP A 117 13.87 -8.93 3.44
CA ASP A 117 13.71 -9.47 2.10
C ASP A 117 12.35 -10.12 1.80
N TYR A 118 11.26 -9.57 2.36
CA TYR A 118 9.92 -10.05 2.05
C TYR A 118 9.59 -9.87 0.56
N GLU A 119 8.87 -10.85 0.02
CA GLU A 119 8.24 -10.78 -1.29
C GLU A 119 6.80 -10.26 -1.17
N PHE A 120 6.40 -9.43 -2.13
CA PHE A 120 5.07 -8.84 -2.18
C PHE A 120 4.28 -9.53 -3.31
N HIS A 121 3.51 -10.55 -2.96
CA HIS A 121 2.75 -11.39 -3.89
C HIS A 121 1.42 -10.72 -4.21
N ILE A 122 1.39 -9.90 -5.27
CA ILE A 122 0.18 -9.20 -5.72
C ILE A 122 -0.76 -10.24 -6.34
N LEU A 123 -1.97 -10.34 -5.79
CA LEU A 123 -2.99 -11.28 -6.23
C LEU A 123 -3.79 -10.71 -7.41
N ASP A 124 -4.21 -11.54 -8.38
CA ASP A 124 -4.89 -11.12 -9.62
C ASP A 124 -6.31 -10.59 -9.45
N ASN A 125 -7.11 -11.13 -8.53
CA ASN A 125 -8.54 -10.80 -8.39
C ASN A 125 -8.92 -10.17 -7.04
N ALA A 126 -7.98 -10.07 -6.09
CA ALA A 126 -8.24 -9.46 -4.79
C ALA A 126 -7.93 -7.96 -4.78
N PHE A 127 -8.89 -7.17 -4.29
CA PHE A 127 -8.77 -5.73 -4.17
C PHE A 127 -9.58 -5.18 -2.99
N LEU A 128 -9.27 -3.95 -2.58
CA LEU A 128 -10.00 -3.19 -1.59
C LEU A 128 -10.68 -1.98 -2.24
N VAL A 129 -11.84 -1.62 -1.71
CA VAL A 129 -12.60 -0.44 -2.13
C VAL A 129 -12.71 0.54 -0.98
N HIS A 130 -12.37 1.79 -1.26
CA HIS A 130 -12.62 2.91 -0.36
C HIS A 130 -13.90 3.66 -0.77
N LYS A 131 -14.87 3.73 0.15
CA LYS A 131 -16.19 4.39 0.03
C LYS A 131 -16.35 5.38 1.23
N PRO A 132 -17.11 6.51 1.21
CA PRO A 132 -18.24 6.91 0.35
C PRO A 132 -17.90 7.73 -0.90
N GLY A 133 -16.65 7.79 -1.36
CA GLY A 133 -16.36 8.54 -2.57
C GLY A 133 -14.89 8.65 -2.91
N ILE A 134 -14.65 9.22 -4.08
CA ILE A 134 -13.33 9.59 -4.57
C ILE A 134 -12.81 10.79 -3.79
N LYS A 135 -11.70 10.62 -3.05
CA LYS A 135 -11.10 11.73 -2.32
C LYS A 135 -10.46 12.72 -3.28
N VAL A 136 -10.63 13.99 -2.94
CA VAL A 136 -9.93 15.11 -3.55
C VAL A 136 -9.00 15.71 -2.52
N LEU A 137 -7.89 16.30 -2.97
CA LEU A 137 -6.94 16.94 -2.09
C LEU A 137 -7.63 18.08 -1.31
N LYS A 138 -7.59 18.00 0.02
CA LYS A 138 -8.07 19.05 0.91
C LYS A 138 -6.91 19.50 1.80
N LYS A 139 -6.71 20.82 1.88
CA LYS A 139 -5.72 21.39 2.80
C LYS A 139 -6.24 21.24 4.22
N ASP A 140 -5.41 20.64 5.07
CA ASP A 140 -5.68 20.45 6.49
C ASP A 140 -4.42 20.79 7.28
N ASN A 141 -4.40 21.98 7.88
CA ASN A 141 -3.25 22.50 8.61
C ASN A 141 -2.99 21.70 9.90
N ARG A 142 -4.04 21.24 10.57
CA ARG A 142 -3.91 20.43 11.79
C ARG A 142 -3.25 19.10 11.44
N ARG A 143 -3.70 18.46 10.36
CA ARG A 143 -3.12 17.21 9.88
C ARG A 143 -1.67 17.40 9.41
N ALA A 144 -1.36 18.51 8.74
CA ALA A 144 0.02 18.81 8.34
C ALA A 144 0.95 18.96 9.56
N MET A 145 0.49 19.60 10.63
CA MET A 145 1.23 19.72 11.89
C MET A 145 1.45 18.36 12.57
N LEU A 146 0.43 17.50 12.61
CA LEU A 146 0.57 16.13 13.12
C LEU A 146 1.58 15.33 12.29
N ALA A 147 1.51 15.42 10.96
CA ALA A 147 2.45 14.73 10.08
C ALA A 147 3.90 15.18 10.26
N SER A 148 4.13 16.47 10.53
CA SER A 148 5.46 16.98 10.85
C SER A 148 6.01 16.38 12.15
N LYS A 149 5.19 16.32 13.21
CA LYS A 149 5.57 15.69 14.49
C LYS A 149 5.86 14.19 14.32
N THR A 150 5.00 13.48 13.59
CA THR A 150 5.18 12.06 13.28
C THR A 150 6.47 11.81 12.52
N ASN A 151 6.74 12.56 11.45
CA ASN A 151 7.99 12.41 10.69
C ASN A 151 9.22 12.75 11.53
N GLN A 152 9.12 13.67 12.48
CA GLN A 152 10.22 13.95 13.42
C GLN A 152 10.47 12.77 14.37
N LEU A 153 9.41 12.17 14.93
CA LEU A 153 9.51 10.97 15.76
C LEU A 153 10.13 9.81 14.98
N ILE A 154 9.63 9.55 13.77
CA ILE A 154 10.15 8.52 12.87
C ILE A 154 11.64 8.74 12.62
N ARG A 155 12.03 9.94 12.18
CA ARG A 155 13.42 10.22 11.79
C ARG A 155 14.40 10.13 12.95
N LYS A 156 14.02 10.64 14.12
CA LYS A 156 14.93 10.79 15.26
C LYS A 156 14.99 9.57 16.17
N ILE A 157 13.90 8.80 16.25
CA ILE A 157 13.75 7.73 17.25
C ILE A 157 13.49 6.40 16.55
N ILE A 158 12.39 6.28 15.83
CA ILE A 158 11.92 4.98 15.31
C ILE A 158 12.88 4.40 14.25
N TYR A 159 13.32 5.21 13.30
CA TYR A 159 14.18 4.72 12.22
C TYR A 159 15.54 4.23 12.73
N PRO A 160 16.24 4.93 13.64
CA PRO A 160 17.39 4.38 14.36
C PRO A 160 17.10 3.05 15.08
N GLU A 161 15.97 2.94 15.79
CA GLU A 161 15.57 1.70 16.48
C GLU A 161 15.35 0.55 15.49
N LEU A 162 14.68 0.79 14.36
CA LEU A 162 14.47 -0.21 13.31
C LEU A 162 15.80 -0.72 12.73
N LYS A 163 16.81 0.15 12.58
CA LYS A 163 18.13 -0.25 12.12
C LYS A 163 18.85 -1.17 13.11
N ILE A 164 18.62 -0.99 14.41
CA ILE A 164 19.16 -1.86 15.45
C ILE A 164 18.41 -3.20 15.45
N MET A 165 17.08 -3.18 15.38
CA MET A 165 16.24 -4.38 15.47
C MET A 165 16.33 -5.28 14.24
N TYR A 166 16.29 -4.69 13.04
CA TYR A 166 16.19 -5.44 11.78
C TYR A 166 17.44 -5.34 10.90
N GLY A 167 18.34 -4.39 11.19
CA GLY A 167 19.53 -4.13 10.38
C GLY A 167 19.32 -3.10 9.27
N THR A 168 20.22 -3.11 8.29
CA THR A 168 20.18 -2.21 7.12
C THR A 168 20.36 -3.00 5.84
N ARG A 169 19.69 -2.56 4.77
CA ARG A 169 19.82 -3.14 3.44
C ARG A 169 19.76 -2.04 2.39
N LYS A 170 20.68 -2.06 1.43
CA LYS A 170 20.74 -1.07 0.35
C LYS A 170 19.40 -1.06 -0.42
N GLY A 171 18.82 0.13 -0.59
CA GLY A 171 17.55 0.31 -1.32
C GLY A 171 16.30 0.27 -0.44
N CYS A 172 16.42 -0.03 0.86
CA CYS A 172 15.33 0.07 1.82
C CYS A 172 15.34 1.45 2.52
N ALA A 173 14.17 2.06 2.68
CA ALA A 173 13.99 3.32 3.38
C ALA A 173 12.64 3.38 4.11
N VAL A 174 12.56 4.33 5.05
CA VAL A 174 11.30 4.84 5.63
C VAL A 174 10.94 6.13 4.89
#